data_AF-A0A1Q5AY43-F1
#
_entry.id   AF-A0A1Q5AY43-F1
#
_cell.length_a   1.000
_cell.length_b   1.000
_cell.length_c   1.000
_cell.angle_alpha   90.00
_cell.angle_beta   90.00
_cell.angle_gamma   90.00
#
_symmetry.space_group_name_H-M   'P 1'
#
loop_
_entity.id
_entity.type
_entity.pdbx_description
1 polymer ?
#
loop_
_entity_poly.entity_id
_entity_poly.type
_entity_poly.pdbx_seq_one_letter_code
_entity_poly.pdbx_strand_id
1 'polypeptide(L)'
;MAADLASGLRFAAQPVVSVFVPGAPTMPPNFEFGGTAPAEVRTYLLERDDPDSFPYAWVTEYDLVFDELPPDLNAYLVHCLGVACAAGDSVVWLGFEGSFHFDNILTDAIAPQIYGVCAPGLEPVVAPDLEALKTPAWRLVIRSFGSRF
;
A
#
# COMPACT_ATOMS: atom_id res chain seq x y z
N MET A 1 -25.22 -0.62 2.25
CA MET A 1 -24.11 -0.35 3.19
C MET A 1 -22.84 -0.43 2.36
N ALA A 2 -22.00 0.60 2.36
CA ALA A 2 -20.69 0.50 1.75
C ALA A 2 -19.89 -0.55 2.50
N ALA A 3 -19.18 -1.43 1.80
CA ALA A 3 -18.33 -2.41 2.45
C ALA A 3 -17.08 -1.71 2.99
N ASP A 4 -16.79 -1.90 4.28
CA ASP A 4 -15.65 -1.24 4.93
C ASP A 4 -14.32 -1.81 4.43
N LEU A 5 -13.26 -1.02 4.52
CA LEU A 5 -11.91 -1.48 4.15
C LEU A 5 -11.47 -2.69 4.99
N ALA A 6 -11.88 -2.75 6.27
CA ALA A 6 -11.55 -3.83 7.18
C ALA A 6 -12.00 -5.21 6.64
N SER A 7 -13.13 -5.27 5.94
CA SER A 7 -13.63 -6.48 5.28
C SER A 7 -12.68 -6.95 4.17
N GLY A 8 -12.07 -6.01 3.45
CA GLY A 8 -11.09 -6.31 2.40
C GLY A 8 -9.74 -6.78 2.93
N LEU A 9 -9.41 -6.52 4.19
CA LEU A 9 -8.13 -6.94 4.80
C LEU A 9 -8.22 -8.32 5.46
N ARG A 10 -9.41 -8.90 5.60
CA ARG A 10 -9.68 -10.15 6.32
C ARG A 10 -9.88 -11.37 5.40
N PHE A 11 -9.32 -11.36 4.19
CA PHE A 11 -9.47 -12.48 3.25
C PHE A 11 -8.68 -13.73 3.64
N ALA A 12 -7.60 -13.60 4.41
CA ALA A 12 -6.83 -14.70 4.96
C ALA A 12 -7.27 -15.05 6.40
N ALA A 13 -6.73 -16.13 6.97
CA ALA A 13 -7.02 -16.54 8.35
C ALA A 13 -6.69 -15.46 9.38
N GLN A 14 -5.76 -14.56 9.06
CA GLN A 14 -5.40 -13.37 9.83
C GLN A 14 -5.54 -12.12 8.94
N PRO A 15 -6.00 -10.98 9.48
CA PRO A 15 -5.95 -9.72 8.75
C PRO A 15 -4.52 -9.31 8.36
N VAL A 16 -4.35 -8.87 7.11
CA VAL A 16 -3.06 -8.42 6.58
C VAL A 16 -3.21 -7.04 5.94
N VAL A 17 -2.23 -6.17 6.19
CA VAL A 17 -2.03 -4.90 5.47
C VAL A 17 -0.74 -5.01 4.67
N SER A 18 -0.81 -4.96 3.34
CA SER A 18 0.37 -5.04 2.47
C SER A 18 0.83 -3.64 2.06
N VAL A 19 2.07 -3.30 2.40
CA VAL A 19 2.73 -2.03 2.07
C VAL A 19 3.80 -2.27 1.03
N PHE A 20 3.73 -1.57 -0.09
CA PHE A 20 4.67 -1.70 -1.18
C PHE A 20 5.58 -0.48 -1.28
N VAL A 21 6.89 -0.73 -1.28
CA VAL A 21 7.94 0.29 -1.30
C VAL A 21 8.89 -0.02 -2.46
N PRO A 22 9.01 0.86 -3.48
CA PRO A 22 10.00 0.67 -4.53
C PRO A 22 11.44 0.58 -4.00
N GLY A 23 12.20 -0.36 -4.55
CA GLY A 23 13.56 -0.70 -4.10
C GLY A 23 13.59 -1.46 -2.79
N ALA A 24 14.75 -1.44 -2.12
CA ALA A 24 14.96 -1.99 -0.79
C ALA A 24 15.44 -0.85 0.13
N PRO A 25 14.59 -0.34 1.04
CA PRO A 25 14.98 0.78 1.89
C PRO A 25 16.12 0.38 2.82
N THR A 26 17.08 1.29 3.02
CA THR A 26 18.28 1.06 3.86
C THR A 26 17.93 0.73 5.31
N MET A 27 16.78 1.23 5.78
CA MET A 27 16.21 0.94 7.09
C MET A 27 14.73 0.62 6.92
N PRO A 28 14.23 -0.49 7.48
CA PRO A 28 12.82 -0.83 7.37
C PRO A 28 11.94 0.23 8.06
N PRO A 29 10.77 0.57 7.51
CA PRO A 29 9.85 1.51 8.14
C PRO A 29 9.34 0.97 9.50
N ASN A 30 9.09 1.87 10.45
CA ASN A 30 8.48 1.50 11.74
C ASN A 30 6.95 1.59 11.69
N PHE A 31 6.30 0.43 11.62
CA PHE A 31 4.84 0.34 11.54
C PHE A 31 4.12 0.33 12.90
N GLU A 32 4.82 0.54 14.02
CA GLU A 32 4.16 0.75 15.31
C GLU A 32 3.48 2.12 15.37
N PHE A 33 2.21 2.16 15.79
CA PHE A 33 1.44 3.40 15.94
C PHE A 33 0.39 3.29 17.04
N GLY A 34 0.30 4.32 17.89
CA GLY A 34 -0.73 4.39 18.93
C GLY A 34 -0.72 3.22 19.92
N GLY A 35 0.43 2.60 20.17
CA GLY A 35 0.57 1.40 21.00
C GLY A 35 0.12 0.10 20.32
N THR A 36 -0.14 0.13 19.01
CA THR A 36 -0.44 -1.04 18.18
C THR A 36 0.75 -1.35 17.28
N ALA A 37 1.24 -2.59 17.34
CA ALA A 37 2.25 -3.11 16.44
C ALA A 37 1.66 -4.32 15.67
N PRO A 38 2.11 -4.59 14.44
CA PRO A 38 1.84 -5.86 13.78
C PRO A 38 2.34 -7.02 14.65
N ALA A 39 1.58 -8.12 14.69
CA ALA A 39 2.02 -9.35 15.36
C ALA A 39 3.21 -9.97 14.64
N GLU A 40 3.25 -9.83 13.30
CA GLU A 40 4.33 -10.26 12.44
C GLU A 40 4.48 -9.25 11.30
N VAL A 41 5.72 -9.01 10.87
CA VAL A 41 6.04 -8.28 9.64
C VAL A 41 6.79 -9.23 8.73
N ARG A 42 6.16 -9.63 7.62
CA ARG A 42 6.81 -10.44 6.57
C ARG A 42 7.31 -9.51 5.49
N THR A 43 8.49 -9.79 4.96
CA THR A 43 9.15 -8.95 3.96
C THR A 43 9.52 -9.77 2.74
N TYR A 44 9.07 -9.33 1.58
CA TYR A 44 9.33 -9.97 0.30
C TYR A 44 9.98 -8.98 -0.65
N LEU A 45 11.05 -9.40 -1.32
CA LEU A 45 11.62 -8.65 -2.42
C LEU A 45 11.01 -9.20 -3.72
N LEU A 46 10.30 -8.33 -4.43
CA LEU A 46 9.60 -8.67 -5.64
C LEU A 46 10.36 -8.08 -6.83
N GLU A 47 10.77 -8.96 -7.74
CA GLU A 47 11.49 -8.61 -8.97
C GLU A 47 10.50 -8.53 -10.14
N ARG A 48 10.78 -7.65 -11.09
CA ARG A 48 10.06 -7.62 -12.37
C ARG A 48 10.68 -8.61 -13.34
N ASP A 49 9.84 -9.16 -14.21
CA ASP A 49 10.30 -10.00 -15.32
C ASP A 49 11.12 -9.20 -16.36
N ASP A 50 10.89 -7.89 -16.48
CA ASP A 50 11.63 -6.96 -17.36
C ASP A 50 12.19 -5.75 -16.58
N PRO A 51 13.52 -5.69 -16.35
CA PRO A 51 14.16 -4.64 -15.55
C PRO A 51 14.35 -3.30 -16.28
N ASP A 52 14.18 -3.23 -17.62
CA ASP A 52 14.50 -2.03 -18.41
C ASP A 52 13.34 -1.02 -18.52
N SER A 53 12.15 -1.39 -18.04
CA SER A 53 10.88 -0.71 -18.34
C SER A 53 10.35 0.24 -17.24
N PHE A 54 11.03 0.36 -16.09
CA PHE A 54 10.55 1.15 -14.95
C PHE A 54 11.73 1.63 -14.08
N PRO A 55 11.68 2.78 -13.36
CA PRO A 55 12.84 3.34 -12.63
C PRO A 55 13.40 2.45 -11.51
N TYR A 56 12.69 1.39 -11.10
CA TYR A 56 13.13 0.45 -10.07
C TYR A 56 12.97 -1.00 -10.55
N ALA A 57 14.06 -1.77 -10.46
CA ALA A 57 14.08 -3.20 -10.79
C ALA A 57 13.37 -4.09 -9.75
N TRP A 58 13.08 -3.54 -8.57
CA TRP A 58 12.58 -4.27 -7.40
C TRP A 58 11.55 -3.44 -6.63
N VAL A 59 10.64 -4.12 -5.94
CA VAL A 59 9.73 -3.57 -4.94
C VAL A 59 9.82 -4.43 -3.69
N THR A 60 9.94 -3.81 -2.53
CA THR A 60 9.81 -4.49 -1.24
C THR A 60 8.34 -4.45 -0.80
N GLU A 61 7.76 -5.62 -0.58
CA GLU A 61 6.45 -5.79 0.07
C GLU A 61 6.64 -6.07 1.56
N TYR A 62 5.88 -5.35 2.39
CA TYR A 62 5.75 -5.57 3.82
C TYR A 62 4.33 -6.00 4.13
N ASP A 63 4.16 -7.26 4.50
CA ASP A 63 2.89 -7.78 5.01
C ASP A 63 2.85 -7.63 6.52
N LEU A 64 1.95 -6.74 6.97
CA LEU A 64 1.71 -6.48 8.38
C LEU A 64 0.56 -7.39 8.84
N VAL A 65 0.88 -8.43 9.59
CA VAL A 65 -0.09 -9.43 10.06
C VAL A 65 -0.63 -9.00 11.42
N PHE A 66 -1.95 -9.09 11.58
CA PHE A 66 -2.63 -8.76 12.82
C PHE A 66 -3.50 -9.91 13.31
N ASP A 67 -3.59 -10.08 14.63
CA ASP A 67 -4.64 -10.91 15.23
C ASP A 67 -5.99 -10.18 15.18
N GLU A 68 -5.98 -8.87 15.42
CA GLU A 68 -7.12 -7.96 15.27
C GLU A 68 -6.65 -6.65 14.65
N LEU A 69 -7.43 -6.10 13.72
CA LEU A 69 -7.10 -4.84 13.08
C LEU A 69 -7.10 -3.68 14.09
N PRO A 70 -6.23 -2.65 13.88
CA PRO A 70 -6.22 -1.47 14.72
C PRO A 70 -7.61 -0.82 14.85
N PRO A 71 -8.01 -0.35 16.05
CA PRO A 71 -9.32 0.27 16.26
C PRO A 71 -9.58 1.50 15.37
N ASP A 72 -8.55 2.33 15.17
CA ASP A 72 -8.55 3.40 14.17
C ASP A 72 -7.72 2.97 12.96
N LEU A 73 -8.33 2.14 12.13
CA LEU A 73 -7.69 1.59 10.93
C LEU A 73 -7.24 2.70 9.99
N ASN A 74 -8.03 3.77 9.80
CA ASN A 74 -7.68 4.82 8.85
C ASN A 74 -6.41 5.57 9.30
N ALA A 75 -6.34 5.99 10.57
CA ALA A 75 -5.14 6.64 11.10
C ALA A 75 -3.92 5.72 11.03
N TYR A 76 -4.10 4.43 11.29
CA TYR A 76 -3.03 3.44 11.17
C TYR A 76 -2.50 3.29 9.73
N LEU A 77 -3.40 3.20 8.74
CA LEU A 77 -3.03 3.11 7.32
C LEU A 77 -2.31 4.37 6.83
N VAL A 78 -2.77 5.55 7.25
CA VAL A 78 -2.12 6.84 6.98
C VAL A 78 -0.70 6.85 7.57
N HIS A 79 -0.54 6.39 8.82
CA HIS A 79 0.78 6.26 9.45
C HIS A 79 1.70 5.32 8.66
N CYS A 80 1.22 4.12 8.30
CA CYS A 80 1.99 3.14 7.55
C CYS A 80 2.53 3.70 6.23
N LEU A 81 1.66 4.40 5.48
CA LEU A 81 2.09 5.12 4.28
C LEU A 81 3.11 6.21 4.61
N GLY A 82 2.86 7.03 5.63
CA GLY A 82 3.76 8.11 6.02
C GLY A 82 5.18 7.63 6.35
N VAL A 83 5.32 6.58 7.16
CA VAL A 83 6.64 6.04 7.52
C VAL A 83 7.33 5.34 6.34
N ALA A 84 6.57 4.63 5.50
CA ALA A 84 7.12 3.98 4.31
C ALA A 84 7.60 5.00 3.27
N CYS A 85 6.81 6.05 3.07
CA CYS A 85 7.07 7.16 2.17
C CYS A 85 8.23 8.04 2.64
N ALA A 86 8.45 8.14 3.96
CA ALA A 86 9.63 8.80 4.51
C ALA A 86 10.90 7.93 4.43
N ALA A 87 10.75 6.61 4.35
CA ALA A 87 11.87 5.67 4.25
C ALA A 87 12.38 5.49 2.81
N GLY A 88 11.62 5.90 1.80
CA GLY A 88 12.00 5.81 0.39
C GLY A 88 11.76 7.11 -0.38
N ASP A 89 12.62 7.43 -1.35
CA ASP A 89 12.49 8.62 -2.20
C ASP A 89 11.51 8.41 -3.37
N SER A 90 10.44 7.62 -3.16
CA SER A 90 9.52 7.20 -4.23
C SER A 90 8.09 7.06 -3.74
N VAL A 91 7.16 6.92 -4.68
CA VAL A 91 5.76 6.69 -4.35
C VAL A 91 5.59 5.28 -3.77
N VAL A 92 4.96 5.20 -2.61
CA VAL A 92 4.60 3.97 -1.91
C VAL A 92 3.09 3.78 -1.93
N TRP A 93 2.63 2.54 -1.81
CA TRP A 93 1.19 2.25 -1.84
C TRP A 93 0.78 1.10 -0.94
N LEU A 94 -0.50 1.07 -0.62
CA LEU A 94 -1.19 -0.02 0.05
C LEU A 94 -2.05 -0.74 -0.98
N GLY A 95 -1.92 -2.07 -1.07
CA GLY A 95 -2.68 -2.89 -2.00
C GLY A 95 -3.16 -4.17 -1.34
N PHE A 96 -4.19 -4.80 -1.90
CA PHE A 96 -4.58 -6.13 -1.44
C PHE A 96 -3.55 -7.18 -1.90
N GLU A 97 -3.31 -8.21 -1.09
CA GLU A 97 -2.39 -9.30 -1.42
C GLU A 97 -2.75 -9.96 -2.78
N GLY A 98 -1.74 -10.26 -3.59
CA GLY A 98 -1.91 -10.98 -4.88
C GLY A 98 -2.64 -10.21 -5.98
N SER A 99 -2.80 -8.89 -5.84
CA SER A 99 -3.76 -8.13 -6.63
C SER A 99 -3.20 -7.48 -7.91
N PHE A 100 -1.89 -7.36 -8.11
CA PHE A 100 -1.39 -6.69 -9.33
C PHE A 100 -0.11 -7.28 -9.91
N HIS A 101 -0.01 -7.17 -11.24
CA HIS A 101 1.22 -7.37 -11.97
C HIS A 101 2.04 -6.08 -11.94
N PHE A 102 3.37 -6.19 -11.78
CA PHE A 102 4.28 -5.05 -11.70
C PHE A 102 4.17 -4.07 -12.87
N ASP A 103 3.88 -4.58 -14.07
CA ASP A 103 3.72 -3.77 -15.28
C ASP A 103 2.55 -2.79 -15.22
N ASN A 104 1.60 -3.00 -14.32
CA ASN A 104 0.40 -2.18 -14.21
C ASN A 104 0.39 -1.32 -12.94
N ILE A 105 1.52 -1.17 -12.25
CA ILE A 105 1.61 -0.40 -11.00
C ILE A 105 1.05 1.01 -11.19
N LEU A 106 0.10 1.37 -10.32
CA LEU A 106 -0.55 2.68 -10.23
C LEU A 106 -1.18 3.15 -11.55
N THR A 107 -1.66 2.18 -12.34
CA THR A 107 -2.52 2.42 -13.50
C THR A 107 -4.00 2.32 -13.13
N ASP A 108 -4.86 2.80 -14.03
CA ASP A 108 -6.32 2.63 -13.92
C ASP A 108 -6.75 1.17 -13.75
N ALA A 109 -5.99 0.22 -14.32
CA ALA A 109 -6.32 -1.19 -14.33
C ALA A 109 -6.29 -1.81 -12.92
N ILE A 110 -5.37 -1.34 -12.07
CA ILE A 110 -5.21 -1.87 -10.71
C ILE A 110 -5.68 -0.89 -9.64
N ALA A 111 -6.16 0.30 -10.01
CA ALA A 111 -6.71 1.26 -9.05
C ALA A 111 -7.76 0.67 -8.09
N PRO A 112 -8.66 -0.26 -8.49
CA PRO A 112 -9.58 -0.91 -7.57
C PRO A 112 -8.92 -1.80 -6.49
N GLN A 113 -7.63 -2.06 -6.63
CA GLN A 113 -6.84 -2.98 -5.81
C GLN A 113 -5.84 -2.25 -4.91
N ILE A 114 -5.67 -0.94 -5.13
CA ILE A 114 -4.84 -0.05 -4.33
C ILE A 114 -5.78 0.79 -3.47
N TYR A 115 -5.62 0.74 -2.15
CA TYR A 115 -6.49 1.45 -1.22
C TYR A 115 -5.77 2.58 -0.46
N GLY A 116 -4.49 2.79 -0.71
CA GLY A 116 -3.80 3.98 -0.25
C GLY A 116 -2.49 4.24 -0.98
N VAL A 117 -2.05 5.49 -1.01
CA VAL A 117 -0.85 5.95 -1.73
C VAL A 117 -0.19 7.12 -1.00
N CYS A 118 1.14 7.21 -1.06
CA CYS A 118 1.91 8.38 -0.63
C CYS A 118 3.07 8.63 -1.59
N ALA A 119 3.47 9.90 -1.74
CA ALA A 119 4.67 10.30 -2.46
C ALA A 119 5.46 11.32 -1.63
N PRO A 120 6.79 11.42 -1.82
CA PRO A 120 7.62 12.37 -1.08
C PRO A 120 7.07 13.80 -1.14
N GLY A 121 6.93 14.43 0.03
CA GLY A 121 6.42 15.79 0.16
C GLY A 121 4.91 15.96 0.05
N LEU A 122 4.14 14.86 -0.01
CA LEU A 122 2.68 14.88 0.00
C LEU A 122 2.10 14.12 1.19
N GLU A 123 0.91 14.54 1.62
CA GLU A 123 0.14 13.80 2.62
C GLU A 123 -0.33 12.45 2.06
N PRO A 124 -0.27 11.37 2.86
CA PRO A 124 -0.84 10.09 2.49
C PRO A 124 -2.34 10.18 2.18
N VAL A 125 -2.78 9.45 1.16
CA VAL A 125 -4.18 9.36 0.76
C VAL A 125 -4.65 7.92 0.90
N VAL A 126 -5.71 7.70 1.68
CA VAL A 126 -6.34 6.39 1.87
C VAL A 126 -7.79 6.47 1.42
N ALA A 127 -8.26 5.44 0.71
CA ALA A 127 -9.66 5.36 0.31
C ALA A 127 -10.57 5.28 1.55
N PRO A 128 -11.75 5.90 1.55
CA PRO A 128 -12.64 5.84 2.71
C PRO A 128 -13.33 4.47 2.87
N ASP A 129 -13.58 3.75 1.78
CA ASP A 129 -14.24 2.45 1.75
C ASP A 129 -13.96 1.68 0.44
N LEU A 130 -14.46 0.44 0.32
CA LEU A 130 -14.26 -0.40 -0.86
C LEU A 130 -15.05 0.08 -2.10
N GLU A 131 -16.12 0.86 -1.92
CA GLU A 131 -16.89 1.39 -3.05
C GLU A 131 -16.17 2.57 -3.71
N ALA A 132 -15.46 3.39 -2.91
CA ALA A 132 -14.61 4.47 -3.41
C ALA A 132 -13.57 3.96 -4.41
N LEU A 133 -13.00 2.77 -4.19
CA LEU A 133 -12.01 2.14 -5.06
C LEU A 133 -12.51 1.91 -6.50
N LYS A 134 -13.83 1.78 -6.67
CA LYS A 134 -14.47 1.51 -7.98
C LYS A 134 -14.76 2.79 -8.77
N THR A 135 -14.56 3.96 -8.15
CA THR A 135 -14.97 5.23 -8.73
C THR A 135 -13.95 5.80 -9.72
N PRO A 136 -14.39 6.59 -10.73
CA PRO A 136 -13.47 7.34 -11.58
C PRO A 136 -12.59 8.32 -10.80
N ALA A 137 -13.11 8.89 -9.71
CA ALA A 137 -12.34 9.80 -8.85
C ALA A 137 -11.11 9.11 -8.25
N TRP A 138 -11.26 7.88 -7.77
CA TRP A 138 -10.14 7.10 -7.25
C TRP A 138 -9.11 6.76 -8.34
N ARG A 139 -9.56 6.40 -9.54
CA ARG A 139 -8.65 6.18 -10.68
C ARG A 139 -7.81 7.42 -11.01
N LEU A 140 -8.40 8.61 -10.93
CA LEU A 140 -7.67 9.87 -11.12
C LEU A 140 -6.62 10.09 -10.02
N VAL A 141 -6.92 9.77 -8.76
CA VAL A 141 -5.94 9.79 -7.66
C VAL A 141 -4.77 8.87 -8.02
N ILE A 142 -5.03 7.58 -8.26
CA ILE A 142 -3.99 6.59 -8.57
C ILE A 142 -3.13 7.02 -9.76
N ARG A 143 -3.75 7.46 -10.85
CA ARG A 143 -3.03 7.95 -12.04
C ARG A 143 -2.13 9.15 -11.77
N SER A 144 -2.57 10.09 -10.92
CA SER A 144 -1.75 11.26 -10.56
C SER A 144 -0.47 10.89 -9.80
N PHE A 145 -0.50 9.78 -9.05
CA PHE A 145 0.68 9.21 -8.41
C PHE A 145 1.50 8.38 -9.40
N GLY A 146 0.86 7.63 -10.30
CA GLY A 146 1.52 6.92 -11.40
C GLY A 146 2.37 7.82 -12.29
N SER A 147 1.92 9.06 -12.57
CA SER A 147 2.71 10.03 -13.36
C SER A 147 3.95 10.59 -12.66
N ARG A 148 4.20 10.21 -11.40
CA ARG A 148 5.37 10.64 -10.61
C ARG A 148 6.44 9.55 -10.49
N PHE A 149 6.20 8.39 -11.11
CA PHE A 149 7.24 7.40 -11.37
C PHE A 149 8.02 7.78 -12.62
#